data_AF-A0A8T5GDJ4-F1
#
_entry.id   AF-A0A8T5GDJ4-F1
#
_cell.length_a   1.000
_cell.length_b   1.000
_cell.length_c   1.000
_cell.angle_alpha   90.00
_cell.angle_beta   90.00
_cell.angle_gamma   90.00
#
_symmetry.space_group_name_H-M   'P 1'
#
loop_
_entity.id
_entity.type
_entity.pdbx_description
1 polymer ?
#
loop_
_entity_poly.entity_id
_entity_poly.type
_entity_poly.pdbx_seq_one_letter_code
_entity_poly.pdbx_strand_id
1 'polypeptide(L)'
;MKKHILVDLHTHLNEKKISPQKWWDAVLEKKLSIIAITEHVEYDPKDAYEKLLEVKPKNVMLIPGMECKTTAGHLLVFGKDISVYDIAPLQKVNINVEKALEVVNENNLVASFAHPYGYKNDSTTNQLGEKESKRIMKKYKVGSEYYNGMLGSANGFIFGTQWVKKLYNFFDFMSKSEKAKTFHIQKKSKNIKSKLEIISLETFERVRKGILFGQEARYITVGSDAHYPRVIGTAVLELKKMPKNEKDFLRMLSNKEILWAGPNIYSRKPVDKLKKKELLEGLKYVTKNKLKKRMKKKKVTKSVKKKAKAIKQKIKNKKIPIKGRKKK
;
A
#
# COMPACT_ATOMS: atom_id res chain seq x y z
N MET A 1 -11.56 -13.17 -31.04
CA MET A 1 -10.91 -12.20 -30.11
C MET A 1 -9.82 -12.90 -29.33
N LYS A 2 -8.64 -12.30 -29.17
CA LYS A 2 -7.54 -12.88 -28.37
C LYS A 2 -7.96 -12.98 -26.90
N LYS A 3 -7.78 -14.15 -26.27
CA LYS A 3 -8.08 -14.33 -24.85
C LYS A 3 -7.01 -13.62 -24.00
N HIS A 4 -7.42 -12.70 -23.14
CA HIS A 4 -6.53 -12.03 -22.18
C HIS A 4 -6.17 -12.99 -21.04
N ILE A 5 -4.93 -12.90 -20.56
CA ILE A 5 -4.40 -13.75 -19.50
C ILE A 5 -4.14 -12.87 -18.29
N LEU A 6 -5.20 -12.68 -17.51
CA LEU A 6 -5.21 -11.76 -16.38
C LEU A 6 -4.76 -12.47 -15.11
N VAL A 7 -3.94 -11.78 -14.33
CA VAL A 7 -3.30 -12.30 -13.13
C VAL A 7 -3.49 -11.34 -11.97
N ASP A 8 -3.86 -11.85 -10.80
CA ASP A 8 -3.90 -11.10 -9.54
C ASP A 8 -2.98 -11.77 -8.52
N LEU A 9 -1.94 -11.08 -8.05
CA LEU A 9 -0.89 -11.68 -7.21
C LEU A 9 -0.95 -11.32 -5.73
N HIS A 10 -2.03 -10.67 -5.28
CA HIS A 10 -2.14 -10.25 -3.90
C HIS A 10 -3.60 -10.34 -3.45
N THR A 11 -3.94 -11.40 -2.75
CA THR A 11 -5.31 -11.65 -2.27
C THR A 11 -5.32 -12.41 -0.94
N HIS A 12 -6.43 -12.31 -0.23
CA HIS A 12 -6.64 -12.87 1.10
C HIS A 12 -7.99 -13.60 1.17
N LEU A 13 -8.08 -14.61 2.04
CA LEU A 13 -9.26 -15.46 2.25
C LEU A 13 -9.65 -15.54 3.73
N ASN A 14 -8.70 -15.97 4.57
CA ASN A 14 -8.91 -16.35 5.96
C ASN A 14 -9.17 -15.15 6.87
N GLU A 15 -8.48 -14.01 6.66
CA GLU A 15 -8.64 -12.82 7.52
C GLU A 15 -10.12 -12.40 7.66
N LYS A 16 -10.90 -12.49 6.58
CA LYS A 16 -12.33 -12.15 6.58
C LYS A 16 -13.25 -13.36 6.54
N LYS A 17 -12.70 -14.57 6.75
CA LYS A 17 -13.44 -15.84 6.78
C LYS A 17 -14.33 -15.99 5.53
N ILE A 18 -13.76 -15.69 4.37
CA ILE A 18 -14.48 -15.73 3.10
C ILE A 18 -14.69 -17.20 2.71
N SER A 19 -15.88 -17.52 2.19
CA SER A 19 -16.12 -18.85 1.60
C SER A 19 -15.26 -19.03 0.34
N PRO A 20 -14.52 -20.15 0.20
CA PRO A 20 -13.74 -20.46 -1.00
C PRO A 20 -14.56 -20.39 -2.29
N GLN A 21 -15.82 -20.83 -2.27
CA GLN A 21 -16.71 -20.76 -3.43
C GLN A 21 -16.97 -19.31 -3.87
N LYS A 22 -17.37 -18.43 -2.93
CA LYS A 22 -17.61 -17.01 -3.23
C LYS A 22 -16.36 -16.30 -3.73
N TRP A 23 -15.20 -16.74 -3.27
CA TRP A 23 -13.92 -16.23 -3.71
C TRP A 23 -13.67 -16.62 -5.18
N TRP A 24 -13.84 -17.89 -5.54
CA TRP A 24 -13.71 -18.36 -6.93
C TRP A 24 -14.75 -17.77 -7.88
N ASP A 25 -15.99 -17.58 -7.41
CA ASP A 25 -17.04 -16.93 -8.22
C ASP A 25 -16.58 -15.53 -8.68
N ALA A 26 -15.92 -14.77 -7.81
CA ALA A 26 -15.37 -13.47 -8.16
C ALA A 26 -14.20 -13.57 -9.15
N VAL A 27 -13.31 -14.55 -9.00
CA VAL A 27 -12.21 -14.81 -9.96
C VAL A 27 -12.78 -15.06 -11.36
N LEU A 28 -13.81 -15.91 -11.45
CA LEU A 28 -14.46 -16.25 -12.72
C LEU A 28 -15.22 -15.06 -13.31
N GLU A 29 -15.96 -14.30 -12.50
CA GLU A 29 -16.63 -13.06 -12.93
C GLU A 29 -15.64 -12.07 -13.55
N LYS A 30 -14.46 -11.95 -12.95
CA LYS A 30 -13.37 -11.06 -13.41
C LYS A 30 -12.50 -11.65 -14.50
N LYS A 31 -12.79 -12.89 -14.94
CA LYS A 31 -12.07 -13.60 -16.01
C LYS A 31 -10.56 -13.70 -15.73
N LEU A 32 -10.19 -13.88 -14.47
CA LEU A 32 -8.80 -14.11 -14.09
C LEU A 32 -8.38 -15.53 -14.48
N SER A 33 -7.17 -15.66 -15.01
CA SER A 33 -6.60 -16.94 -15.43
C SER A 33 -5.60 -17.49 -14.41
N ILE A 34 -5.01 -16.60 -13.62
CA ILE A 34 -4.01 -16.92 -12.61
C ILE A 34 -4.26 -16.06 -11.39
N ILE A 35 -4.15 -16.64 -10.20
CA ILE A 35 -4.28 -15.90 -8.96
C ILE A 35 -3.29 -16.43 -7.92
N ALA A 36 -2.73 -15.56 -7.11
CA ALA A 36 -1.98 -15.96 -5.92
C ALA A 36 -2.80 -15.66 -4.67
N ILE A 37 -2.92 -16.65 -3.80
CA ILE A 37 -3.38 -16.44 -2.42
C ILE A 37 -2.14 -16.13 -1.59
N THR A 38 -2.16 -14.99 -0.89
CA THR A 38 -1.00 -14.45 -0.17
C THR A 38 -1.44 -14.00 1.22
N GLU A 39 -2.12 -14.87 1.94
CA GLU A 39 -2.60 -14.56 3.28
C GLU A 39 -1.45 -14.06 4.18
N HIS A 40 -1.75 -13.13 5.09
CA HIS A 40 -0.82 -12.81 6.16
C HIS A 40 -0.47 -14.06 6.98
N VAL A 41 0.78 -14.15 7.41
CA VAL A 41 1.28 -15.28 8.22
C VAL A 41 0.49 -15.50 9.52
N GLU A 42 -0.14 -14.44 10.05
CA GLU A 42 -1.02 -14.53 11.22
C GLU A 42 -2.36 -15.26 10.99
N TYR A 43 -2.75 -15.51 9.73
CA TYR A 43 -4.04 -16.12 9.37
C TYR A 43 -3.89 -17.45 8.60
N ASP A 44 -2.78 -18.15 8.79
CA ASP A 44 -2.52 -19.48 8.20
C ASP A 44 -2.61 -19.50 6.67
N PRO A 45 -1.54 -19.11 5.96
CA PRO A 45 -1.54 -19.07 4.51
C PRO A 45 -1.63 -20.44 3.85
N LYS A 46 -1.25 -21.52 4.57
CA LYS A 46 -1.34 -22.89 4.06
C LYS A 46 -2.80 -23.34 4.02
N ASP A 47 -3.53 -23.15 5.12
CA ASP A 47 -4.96 -23.45 5.18
C ASP A 47 -5.76 -22.65 4.13
N ALA A 48 -5.45 -21.37 3.91
CA ALA A 48 -6.07 -20.56 2.86
C ALA A 48 -5.86 -21.16 1.46
N TYR A 49 -4.64 -21.62 1.17
CA TYR A 49 -4.29 -22.26 -0.10
C TYR A 49 -5.00 -23.59 -0.28
N GLU A 50 -4.98 -24.47 0.73
CA GLU A 50 -5.60 -25.80 0.68
C GLU A 50 -7.12 -25.71 0.47
N LYS A 51 -7.81 -24.80 1.19
CA LYS A 51 -9.25 -24.53 1.01
C LYS A 51 -9.60 -24.08 -0.40
N LEU A 52 -8.77 -23.24 -1.01
CA LEU A 52 -8.99 -22.79 -2.38
C LEU A 52 -8.66 -23.88 -3.39
N LEU A 53 -7.65 -24.69 -3.13
CA LEU A 53 -7.22 -25.79 -4.00
C LEU A 53 -8.33 -26.86 -4.13
N GLU A 54 -9.01 -27.19 -3.04
CA GLU A 54 -10.08 -28.21 -2.99
C GLU A 54 -11.21 -27.92 -3.99
N VAL A 55 -11.61 -26.65 -4.10
CA VAL A 55 -12.70 -26.20 -4.98
C VAL A 55 -12.22 -25.43 -6.22
N LYS A 56 -10.94 -25.59 -6.58
CA LYS A 56 -10.30 -24.81 -7.66
C LYS A 56 -10.91 -25.10 -9.04
N PRO A 57 -11.34 -24.07 -9.80
CA PRO A 57 -11.72 -24.25 -11.20
C PRO A 57 -10.57 -24.83 -12.05
N LYS A 58 -10.91 -25.74 -12.97
CA LYS A 58 -9.91 -26.43 -13.83
C LYS A 58 -9.10 -25.47 -14.71
N ASN A 59 -9.69 -24.36 -15.12
CA ASN A 59 -9.12 -23.39 -16.05
C ASN A 59 -8.40 -22.21 -15.38
N VAL A 60 -8.20 -22.25 -14.05
CA VAL A 60 -7.49 -21.22 -13.30
C VAL A 60 -6.29 -21.83 -12.57
N MET A 61 -5.16 -21.14 -12.65
CA MET A 61 -3.93 -21.48 -11.93
C MET A 61 -3.92 -20.78 -10.56
N LEU A 62 -3.63 -21.52 -9.50
CA LEU A 62 -3.50 -20.99 -8.13
C LEU A 62 -2.03 -21.05 -7.71
N ILE A 63 -1.41 -19.88 -7.56
CA ILE A 63 -0.02 -19.74 -7.15
C ILE A 63 0.06 -19.79 -5.62
N PRO A 64 0.84 -20.70 -5.03
CA PRO A 64 1.08 -20.69 -3.59
C PRO A 64 1.95 -19.50 -3.21
N GLY A 65 1.52 -18.76 -2.20
CA GLY A 65 2.26 -17.62 -1.66
C GLY A 65 1.77 -17.22 -0.27
N MET A 66 2.49 -16.27 0.33
CA MET A 66 2.15 -15.69 1.63
C MET A 66 2.58 -14.23 1.67
N GLU A 67 1.94 -13.44 2.54
CA GLU A 67 2.38 -12.09 2.85
C GLU A 67 3.13 -12.08 4.19
N CYS A 68 4.46 -12.11 4.09
CA CYS A 68 5.35 -12.06 5.23
C CYS A 68 5.34 -10.66 5.84
N LYS A 69 5.21 -10.60 7.17
CA LYS A 69 5.33 -9.35 7.92
C LYS A 69 6.76 -9.16 8.40
N THR A 70 7.49 -8.25 7.76
CA THR A 70 8.90 -8.00 8.06
C THR A 70 9.11 -6.73 8.89
N THR A 71 10.33 -6.50 9.37
CA THR A 71 10.75 -5.23 9.99
C THR A 71 10.66 -4.04 9.03
N ALA A 72 10.51 -4.29 7.72
CA ALA A 72 10.42 -3.29 6.68
C ALA A 72 9.05 -3.32 5.98
N GLY A 73 7.99 -3.67 6.71
CA GLY A 73 6.65 -3.81 6.14
C GLY A 73 6.42 -5.16 5.47
N HIS A 74 5.44 -5.22 4.58
CA HIS A 74 5.00 -6.49 4.02
C HIS A 74 5.82 -6.91 2.81
N LEU A 75 6.04 -8.21 2.70
CA LEU A 75 6.77 -8.86 1.64
C LEU A 75 5.94 -10.03 1.12
N LEU A 76 5.50 -9.95 -0.13
CA LEU A 76 4.87 -11.07 -0.82
C LEU A 76 5.96 -12.09 -1.17
N VAL A 77 5.72 -13.35 -0.85
CA VAL A 77 6.60 -14.46 -1.21
C VAL A 77 5.79 -15.51 -1.96
N PHE A 78 6.30 -15.95 -3.11
CA PHE A 78 5.65 -16.93 -3.99
C PHE A 78 6.50 -18.18 -4.14
N GLY A 79 5.84 -19.33 -4.07
CA GLY A 79 6.41 -20.65 -4.27
C GLY A 79 6.06 -21.24 -5.65
N LYS A 80 6.91 -22.17 -6.11
CA LYS A 80 6.62 -23.01 -7.27
C LYS A 80 5.65 -24.15 -6.92
N ASP A 81 5.47 -24.43 -5.64
CA ASP A 81 4.63 -25.48 -5.06
C ASP A 81 4.34 -25.15 -3.59
N ILE A 82 3.59 -26.03 -2.91
CA ILE A 82 3.11 -25.86 -1.53
C ILE A 82 4.24 -25.81 -0.48
N SER A 83 5.47 -26.24 -0.81
CA SER A 83 6.60 -26.26 0.14
C SER A 83 7.01 -24.88 0.65
N VAL A 84 6.57 -23.80 -0.03
CA VAL A 84 6.77 -22.42 0.45
C VAL A 84 6.24 -22.22 1.87
N TYR A 85 5.20 -22.96 2.26
CA TYR A 85 4.60 -22.86 3.60
C TYR A 85 5.40 -23.55 4.70
N ASP A 86 6.30 -24.48 4.35
CA ASP A 86 7.08 -25.26 5.32
C ASP A 86 8.35 -24.49 5.78
N ILE A 87 8.59 -23.29 5.23
CA ILE A 87 9.77 -22.47 5.52
C ILE A 87 9.53 -21.64 6.78
N ALA A 88 9.81 -22.25 7.94
CA ALA A 88 9.53 -21.69 9.26
C ALA A 88 10.01 -20.23 9.49
N PRO A 89 11.17 -19.77 9.00
CA PRO A 89 11.57 -18.36 9.16
C PRO A 89 10.57 -17.37 8.54
N LEU A 90 9.97 -17.70 7.39
CA LEU A 90 9.04 -16.83 6.68
C LEU A 90 7.67 -16.72 7.37
N GLN A 91 7.31 -17.71 8.19
CA GLN A 91 6.07 -17.72 8.98
C GLN A 91 6.15 -16.82 10.23
N LYS A 92 7.31 -16.24 10.54
CA LYS A 92 7.49 -15.39 11.73
C LYS A 92 7.06 -13.95 11.45
N VAL A 93 6.26 -13.41 12.37
CA VAL A 93 5.96 -11.97 12.39
C VAL A 93 7.21 -11.17 12.76
N ASN A 94 7.42 -10.07 12.06
CA ASN A 94 8.51 -9.12 12.26
C ASN A 94 9.92 -9.72 12.05
N ILE A 95 10.05 -10.68 11.13
CA ILE A 95 11.36 -11.13 10.64
C ILE A 95 12.14 -9.96 10.02
N ASN A 96 13.45 -9.89 10.24
CA ASN A 96 14.29 -8.90 9.57
C ASN A 96 14.19 -9.07 8.04
N VAL A 97 13.94 -7.99 7.32
CA VAL A 97 13.69 -8.04 5.86
C VAL A 97 14.87 -8.63 5.07
N GLU A 98 16.12 -8.31 5.42
CA GLU A 98 17.28 -8.87 4.73
C GLU A 98 17.39 -10.37 5.02
N LYS A 99 17.11 -10.80 6.26
CA LYS A 99 17.08 -12.22 6.60
C LYS A 99 15.97 -12.98 5.87
N ALA A 100 14.78 -12.40 5.75
CA ALA A 100 13.69 -12.99 4.97
C ALA A 100 14.10 -13.15 3.49
N LEU A 101 14.77 -12.14 2.92
CA LEU A 101 15.24 -12.18 1.53
C LEU A 101 16.39 -13.17 1.29
N GLU A 102 17.26 -13.39 2.28
CA GLU A 102 18.22 -14.50 2.25
C GLU A 102 17.52 -15.85 2.17
N VAL A 103 16.54 -16.08 3.05
CA VAL A 103 15.75 -17.32 3.06
C VAL A 103 14.99 -17.52 1.75
N VAL A 104 14.42 -16.46 1.16
CA VAL A 104 13.79 -16.49 -0.17
C VAL A 104 14.79 -16.97 -1.22
N ASN A 105 16.01 -16.43 -1.24
CA ASN A 105 17.02 -16.79 -2.22
C ASN A 105 17.53 -18.23 -2.03
N GLU A 106 17.82 -18.64 -0.79
CA GLU A 106 18.26 -19.99 -0.44
C GLU A 106 17.26 -21.06 -0.89
N ASN A 107 15.96 -20.74 -0.84
CA ASN A 107 14.87 -21.65 -1.23
C ASN A 107 14.38 -21.46 -2.67
N ASN A 108 15.08 -20.66 -3.50
CA ASN A 108 14.71 -20.37 -4.89
C ASN A 108 13.27 -19.85 -5.07
N LEU A 109 12.83 -19.00 -4.14
CA LEU A 109 11.51 -18.37 -4.16
C LEU A 109 11.54 -17.02 -4.89
N VAL A 110 10.34 -16.47 -5.13
CA VAL A 110 10.16 -15.13 -5.70
C VAL A 110 9.57 -14.22 -4.63
N ALA A 111 10.13 -13.01 -4.46
CA ALA A 111 9.65 -12.06 -3.46
C ALA A 111 9.42 -10.66 -4.03
N SER A 112 8.40 -9.99 -3.52
CA SER A 112 8.00 -8.65 -3.96
C SER A 112 7.60 -7.80 -2.78
N PHE A 113 8.10 -6.57 -2.70
CA PHE A 113 7.60 -5.62 -1.70
C PHE A 113 6.12 -5.32 -1.97
N ALA A 114 5.25 -5.68 -1.02
CA ALA A 114 3.82 -5.40 -1.10
C ALA A 114 3.61 -3.90 -0.89
N HIS A 115 2.75 -3.29 -1.71
CA HIS A 115 2.36 -1.87 -1.64
C HIS A 115 3.47 -0.97 -1.07
N PRO A 116 4.57 -0.73 -1.81
CA PRO A 116 5.78 -0.10 -1.25
C PRO A 116 5.52 1.30 -0.67
N TYR A 117 4.49 2.01 -1.13
CA TYR A 117 3.98 3.30 -0.60
C TYR A 117 2.58 3.18 0.06
N GLY A 118 2.25 1.98 0.53
CA GLY A 118 1.07 1.65 1.32
C GLY A 118 1.04 2.36 2.68
N TYR A 119 0.17 1.90 3.57
CA TYR A 119 0.01 2.51 4.88
C TYR A 119 1.17 2.15 5.81
N LYS A 120 1.29 2.90 6.92
CA LYS A 120 2.55 3.11 7.66
C LYS A 120 3.41 1.86 7.83
N ASN A 121 2.87 0.86 8.53
CA ASN A 121 3.63 -0.27 9.04
C ASN A 121 3.82 -1.33 7.96
N ASP A 122 3.05 -1.24 6.90
CA ASP A 122 2.92 -2.25 5.86
C ASP A 122 3.79 -1.87 4.65
N SER A 123 4.23 -0.61 4.60
CA SER A 123 5.02 -0.01 3.51
C SER A 123 6.52 0.03 3.81
N THR A 124 7.29 -0.63 2.96
CA THR A 124 8.75 -0.63 3.01
C THR A 124 9.37 0.75 2.94
N THR A 125 8.85 1.63 2.07
CA THR A 125 9.39 2.99 1.95
C THR A 125 9.06 3.87 3.16
N ASN A 126 8.00 3.58 3.90
CA ASN A 126 7.71 4.27 5.16
C ASN A 126 8.57 3.77 6.32
N GLN A 127 8.89 2.47 6.35
CA GLN A 127 9.70 1.87 7.42
C GLN A 127 11.20 2.17 7.25
N LEU A 128 11.74 1.98 6.04
CA LEU A 128 13.18 2.13 5.77
C LEU A 128 13.55 3.47 5.12
N GLY A 129 12.59 4.13 4.46
CA GLY A 129 12.88 5.19 3.51
C GLY A 129 13.14 4.65 2.11
N GLU A 130 12.86 5.47 1.10
CA GLU A 130 12.94 5.08 -0.31
C GLU A 130 14.35 4.67 -0.75
N LYS A 131 15.38 5.44 -0.36
CA LYS A 131 16.79 5.17 -0.72
C LYS A 131 17.22 3.78 -0.27
N GLU A 132 16.91 3.44 0.98
CA GLU A 132 17.29 2.16 1.57
C GLU A 132 16.47 1.00 1.00
N SER A 133 15.16 1.22 0.81
CA SER A 133 14.29 0.24 0.15
C SER A 133 14.81 -0.13 -1.25
N LYS A 134 15.24 0.88 -2.03
CA LYS A 134 15.85 0.67 -3.36
C LYS A 134 17.19 -0.07 -3.29
N ARG A 135 18.01 0.20 -2.27
CA ARG A 135 19.28 -0.51 -2.04
C ARG A 135 19.05 -1.99 -1.82
N ILE A 136 18.13 -2.34 -0.89
CA ILE A 136 17.78 -3.73 -0.59
C ILE A 136 17.14 -4.41 -1.81
N MET A 137 16.21 -3.74 -2.49
CA MET A 137 15.57 -4.24 -3.71
C MET A 137 16.61 -4.66 -4.76
N LYS A 138 17.64 -3.82 -5.00
CA LYS A 138 18.72 -4.11 -5.95
C LYS A 138 19.64 -5.23 -5.45
N LYS A 139 20.07 -5.19 -4.17
CA LYS A 139 20.96 -6.18 -3.56
C LYS A 139 20.39 -7.60 -3.68
N TYR A 140 19.11 -7.78 -3.36
CA TYR A 140 18.45 -9.09 -3.32
C TYR A 140 17.64 -9.41 -4.59
N LYS A 141 17.69 -8.56 -5.63
CA LYS A 141 16.95 -8.73 -6.89
C LYS A 141 15.44 -8.93 -6.68
N VAL A 142 14.88 -8.19 -5.72
CA VAL A 142 13.46 -8.27 -5.31
C VAL A 142 12.58 -7.57 -6.35
N GLY A 143 11.37 -8.08 -6.53
CA GLY A 143 10.32 -7.37 -7.25
C GLY A 143 9.66 -6.28 -6.40
N SER A 144 8.69 -5.60 -6.99
CA SER A 144 7.82 -4.68 -6.25
C SER A 144 6.41 -4.70 -6.81
N GLU A 145 5.44 -4.53 -5.92
CA GLU A 145 4.06 -4.31 -6.33
C GLU A 145 3.96 -2.95 -7.01
N TYR A 146 3.84 -3.00 -8.34
CA TYR A 146 3.81 -1.84 -9.23
C TYR A 146 2.50 -1.07 -9.09
N TYR A 147 1.40 -1.81 -8.89
CA TYR A 147 0.08 -1.26 -8.66
C TYR A 147 -0.66 -2.12 -7.64
N ASN A 148 -1.31 -1.46 -6.69
CA ASN A 148 -2.10 -2.09 -5.64
C ASN A 148 -3.57 -1.68 -5.81
N GLY A 149 -4.47 -2.66 -5.90
CA GLY A 149 -5.89 -2.44 -6.16
C GLY A 149 -6.60 -1.63 -5.09
N MET A 150 -6.25 -1.82 -3.82
CA MET A 150 -6.79 -1.01 -2.71
C MET A 150 -6.39 0.47 -2.85
N LEU A 151 -5.11 0.77 -3.09
CA LEU A 151 -4.64 2.15 -3.29
C LEU A 151 -5.25 2.78 -4.56
N GLY A 152 -5.33 2.01 -5.63
CA GLY A 152 -5.99 2.37 -6.87
C GLY A 152 -7.46 2.70 -6.68
N SER A 153 -8.16 1.88 -5.91
CA SER A 153 -9.58 2.07 -5.61
C SER A 153 -9.83 3.27 -4.71
N ALA A 154 -8.96 3.51 -3.72
CA ALA A 154 -9.01 4.74 -2.92
C ALA A 154 -8.83 5.99 -3.81
N ASN A 155 -7.91 5.94 -4.79
CA ASN A 155 -7.71 7.04 -5.73
C ASN A 155 -8.95 7.25 -6.62
N GLY A 156 -9.43 6.17 -7.26
CA GLY A 156 -10.61 6.19 -8.11
C GLY A 156 -11.87 6.64 -7.38
N PHE A 157 -12.00 6.37 -6.08
CA PHE A 157 -13.10 6.88 -5.28
C PHE A 157 -13.03 8.41 -5.13
N ILE A 158 -11.87 8.93 -4.76
CA ILE A 158 -11.70 10.37 -4.49
C ILE A 158 -11.91 11.19 -5.76
N PHE A 159 -11.39 10.73 -6.90
CA PHE A 159 -11.50 11.45 -8.17
C PHE A 159 -12.73 11.09 -9.00
N GLY A 160 -13.22 9.84 -8.91
CA GLY A 160 -14.23 9.28 -9.81
C GLY A 160 -15.65 9.26 -9.26
N THR A 161 -15.88 9.46 -7.95
CA THR A 161 -17.25 9.42 -7.42
C THR A 161 -17.93 10.78 -7.46
N GLN A 162 -19.13 10.81 -8.02
CA GLN A 162 -20.02 11.98 -7.99
C GLN A 162 -20.26 12.51 -6.58
N TRP A 163 -20.18 11.66 -5.56
CA TRP A 163 -20.35 12.09 -4.17
C TRP A 163 -19.20 12.96 -3.66
N VAL A 164 -17.93 12.56 -3.88
CA VAL A 164 -16.79 13.41 -3.51
C VAL A 164 -16.79 14.69 -4.32
N LYS A 165 -17.11 14.60 -5.62
CA LYS A 165 -17.28 15.78 -6.49
C LYS A 165 -18.38 16.72 -5.98
N LYS A 166 -19.54 16.19 -5.59
CA LYS A 166 -20.65 16.97 -5.00
C LYS A 166 -20.24 17.64 -3.70
N LEU A 167 -19.56 16.91 -2.79
CA LEU A 167 -19.06 17.50 -1.54
C LEU A 167 -18.01 18.58 -1.81
N TYR A 168 -17.07 18.33 -2.72
CA TYR A 168 -16.06 19.29 -3.11
C TYR A 168 -16.70 20.55 -3.67
N ASN A 169 -17.64 20.42 -4.62
CA ASN A 169 -18.38 21.52 -5.22
C ASN A 169 -19.23 22.27 -4.18
N PHE A 170 -19.86 21.56 -3.24
CA PHE A 170 -20.60 22.18 -2.14
C PHE A 170 -19.69 23.03 -1.25
N PHE A 171 -18.53 22.49 -0.83
CA PHE A 171 -17.59 23.25 -0.01
C PHE A 171 -16.90 24.38 -0.79
N ASP A 172 -16.69 24.22 -2.10
CA ASP A 172 -16.21 25.28 -2.98
C ASP A 172 -17.25 26.41 -3.07
N PHE A 173 -18.50 26.08 -3.34
CA PHE A 173 -19.62 27.02 -3.36
C PHE A 173 -19.74 27.76 -2.02
N MET A 174 -19.80 27.03 -0.90
CA MET A 174 -19.86 27.61 0.44
C MET A 174 -18.61 28.45 0.77
N SER A 175 -17.47 28.18 0.14
CA SER A 175 -16.27 29.01 0.34
C SER A 175 -16.31 30.34 -0.44
N LYS A 176 -17.21 30.46 -1.41
CA LYS A 176 -17.38 31.62 -2.29
C LYS A 176 -18.63 32.45 -1.96
N SER A 177 -19.69 31.84 -1.40
CA SER A 177 -20.95 32.53 -1.14
C SER A 177 -20.85 33.60 -0.05
N GLU A 178 -21.48 34.76 -0.26
CA GLU A 178 -21.57 35.86 0.71
C GLU A 178 -22.27 35.42 2.01
N LYS A 179 -23.37 34.66 1.91
CA LYS A 179 -24.08 34.11 3.10
C LYS A 179 -23.15 33.30 4.01
N ALA A 180 -22.25 32.49 3.44
CA ALA A 180 -21.28 31.74 4.25
C ALA A 180 -20.20 32.63 4.87
N LYS A 181 -19.93 33.83 4.33
CA LYS A 181 -19.09 34.83 5.01
C LYS A 181 -19.83 35.40 6.22
N THR A 182 -21.11 35.76 6.04
CA THR A 182 -21.99 36.26 7.11
C THR A 182 -22.06 35.30 8.29
N PHE A 183 -22.20 33.99 8.04
CA PHE A 183 -22.25 32.98 9.09
C PHE A 183 -20.87 32.44 9.53
N HIS A 184 -19.76 33.03 9.09
CA HIS A 184 -18.38 32.56 9.36
C HIS A 184 -18.10 31.09 8.97
N ILE A 185 -18.91 30.49 8.09
CA ILE A 185 -18.77 29.11 7.61
C ILE A 185 -17.64 29.00 6.58
N GLN A 186 -17.31 30.09 5.89
CA GLN A 186 -16.32 30.15 4.81
C GLN A 186 -14.97 29.51 5.19
N LYS A 187 -14.45 29.84 6.38
CA LYS A 187 -13.16 29.32 6.87
C LYS A 187 -13.19 27.81 7.09
N LYS A 188 -14.32 27.29 7.58
CA LYS A 188 -14.52 25.85 7.79
C LYS A 188 -14.61 25.13 6.44
N SER A 189 -15.34 25.67 5.47
CA SER A 189 -15.46 25.13 4.11
C SER A 189 -14.12 25.09 3.38
N LYS A 190 -13.32 26.18 3.39
CA LYS A 190 -11.95 26.20 2.85
C LYS A 190 -11.05 25.13 3.47
N ASN A 191 -11.14 24.94 4.79
CA ASN A 191 -10.34 23.94 5.50
C ASN A 191 -10.77 22.50 5.13
N ILE A 192 -12.06 22.25 4.91
CA ILE A 192 -12.53 20.92 4.48
C ILE A 192 -12.11 20.66 3.04
N LYS A 193 -12.31 21.62 2.13
CA LYS A 193 -11.88 21.55 0.73
C LYS A 193 -10.39 21.21 0.61
N SER A 194 -9.53 22.00 1.26
CA SER A 194 -8.08 21.77 1.25
C SER A 194 -7.68 20.41 1.86
N LYS A 195 -8.39 19.90 2.87
CA LYS A 195 -8.17 18.54 3.38
C LYS A 195 -8.50 17.48 2.33
N LEU A 196 -9.61 17.63 1.60
CA LEU A 196 -9.97 16.70 0.52
C LEU A 196 -8.92 16.71 -0.59
N GLU A 197 -8.46 17.89 -1.03
CA GLU A 197 -7.39 18.03 -2.04
C GLU A 197 -6.08 17.37 -1.59
N ILE A 198 -5.66 17.62 -0.35
CA ILE A 198 -4.45 17.01 0.21
C ILE A 198 -4.56 15.49 0.24
N ILE A 199 -5.73 14.94 0.60
CA ILE A 199 -5.95 13.50 0.63
C ILE A 199 -5.95 12.93 -0.79
N SER A 200 -6.57 13.63 -1.73
CA SER A 200 -6.58 13.28 -3.16
C SER A 200 -5.17 13.19 -3.72
N LEU A 201 -4.37 14.23 -3.52
CA LEU A 201 -2.99 14.30 -3.96
C LEU A 201 -2.13 13.23 -3.27
N GLU A 202 -2.33 13.01 -1.97
CA GLU A 202 -1.58 11.98 -1.24
C GLU A 202 -1.88 10.57 -1.75
N THR A 203 -3.14 10.24 -2.04
CA THR A 203 -3.51 8.93 -2.58
C THR A 203 -2.99 8.74 -4.01
N PHE A 204 -3.11 9.76 -4.86
CA PHE A 204 -2.53 9.75 -6.19
C PHE A 204 -1.02 9.56 -6.16
N GLU A 205 -0.31 10.31 -5.31
CA GLU A 205 1.14 10.21 -5.17
C GLU A 205 1.60 8.84 -4.68
N ARG A 206 0.83 8.16 -3.82
CA ARG A 206 1.15 6.79 -3.41
C ARG A 206 1.11 5.80 -4.58
N VAL A 207 0.06 5.89 -5.41
CA VAL A 207 -0.07 5.06 -6.61
C VAL A 207 1.05 5.38 -7.61
N ARG A 208 1.26 6.67 -7.91
CA ARG A 208 2.32 7.11 -8.84
C ARG A 208 3.71 6.68 -8.37
N LYS A 209 4.02 6.82 -7.09
CA LYS A 209 5.31 6.42 -6.53
C LYS A 209 5.50 4.90 -6.51
N GLY A 210 4.44 4.13 -6.24
CA GLY A 210 4.48 2.66 -6.38
C GLY A 210 4.87 2.24 -7.78
N ILE A 211 4.25 2.84 -8.80
CA ILE A 211 4.57 2.63 -10.21
C ILE A 211 6.04 2.94 -10.51
N LEU A 212 6.52 4.13 -10.13
CA LEU A 212 7.92 4.53 -10.38
C LEU A 212 8.92 3.62 -9.65
N PHE A 213 8.61 3.22 -8.43
CA PHE A 213 9.45 2.31 -7.65
C PHE A 213 9.49 0.91 -8.27
N GLY A 214 8.37 0.41 -8.78
CA GLY A 214 8.30 -0.86 -9.50
C GLY A 214 9.08 -0.87 -10.81
N GLN A 215 9.20 0.26 -11.51
CA GLN A 215 10.03 0.36 -12.72
C GLN A 215 11.53 0.14 -12.45
N GLU A 216 12.00 0.43 -11.23
CA GLU A 216 13.38 0.20 -10.80
C GLU A 216 13.62 -1.21 -10.24
N ALA A 217 12.55 -1.99 -10.03
CA ALA A 217 12.63 -3.34 -9.47
C ALA A 217 13.12 -4.37 -10.48
N ARG A 218 13.53 -5.55 -10.01
CA ARG A 218 13.96 -6.65 -10.88
C ARG A 218 12.82 -7.13 -11.79
N TYR A 219 11.63 -7.25 -11.23
CA TYR A 219 10.35 -7.52 -11.89
C TYR A 219 9.23 -6.80 -11.15
N ILE A 220 8.07 -6.73 -11.78
CA ILE A 220 6.87 -6.13 -11.20
C ILE A 220 5.86 -7.21 -10.85
N THR A 221 5.13 -6.98 -9.77
CA THR A 221 3.90 -7.69 -9.42
C THR A 221 2.75 -6.69 -9.39
N VAL A 222 1.52 -7.18 -9.46
CA VAL A 222 0.31 -6.39 -9.27
C VAL A 222 -0.68 -7.28 -8.55
N GLY A 223 -1.40 -6.73 -7.59
CA GLY A 223 -2.50 -7.44 -6.98
C GLY A 223 -3.53 -6.53 -6.34
N SER A 224 -4.70 -7.09 -6.12
CA SER A 224 -5.85 -6.35 -5.62
C SER A 224 -5.78 -6.01 -4.14
N ASP A 225 -4.99 -6.76 -3.37
CA ASP A 225 -4.97 -6.76 -1.91
C ASP A 225 -6.39 -7.04 -1.36
N ALA A 226 -7.06 -7.99 -2.02
CA ALA A 226 -8.47 -8.26 -1.80
C ALA A 226 -8.71 -9.04 -0.51
N HIS A 227 -9.37 -8.37 0.44
CA HIS A 227 -9.93 -8.97 1.65
C HIS A 227 -11.42 -9.33 1.51
N TYR A 228 -12.01 -9.10 0.32
CA TYR A 228 -13.40 -9.40 0.02
C TYR A 228 -13.53 -9.80 -1.46
N PRO A 229 -14.47 -10.70 -1.83
CA PRO A 229 -14.59 -11.17 -3.21
C PRO A 229 -14.74 -10.05 -4.25
N ARG A 230 -15.50 -9.00 -3.92
CA ARG A 230 -15.75 -7.87 -4.83
C ARG A 230 -14.50 -7.08 -5.24
N VAL A 231 -13.41 -7.17 -4.47
CA VAL A 231 -12.15 -6.43 -4.69
C VAL A 231 -11.18 -7.24 -5.55
N ILE A 232 -11.37 -8.56 -5.63
CA ILE A 232 -10.53 -9.46 -6.42
C ILE A 232 -10.48 -8.96 -7.87
N GLY A 233 -9.27 -8.94 -8.43
CA GLY A 233 -9.03 -8.51 -9.81
C GLY A 233 -9.27 -7.02 -10.07
N THR A 234 -9.29 -6.15 -9.04
CA THR A 234 -9.26 -4.68 -9.24
C THR A 234 -7.92 -4.19 -9.78
N ALA A 235 -6.87 -4.97 -9.59
CA ALA A 235 -5.53 -4.75 -10.08
C ALA A 235 -5.00 -6.05 -10.68
N VAL A 236 -4.47 -5.99 -11.90
CA VAL A 236 -4.03 -7.16 -12.64
C VAL A 236 -2.74 -6.94 -13.43
N LEU A 237 -2.00 -8.03 -13.65
CA LEU A 237 -1.06 -8.17 -14.76
C LEU A 237 -1.77 -8.84 -15.95
N GLU A 238 -1.37 -8.50 -17.17
CA GLU A 238 -1.68 -9.27 -18.36
C GLU A 238 -0.42 -9.92 -18.92
N LEU A 239 -0.46 -11.23 -19.14
CA LEU A 239 0.67 -11.98 -19.71
C LEU A 239 0.58 -12.13 -21.23
N LYS A 240 1.74 -12.26 -21.88
CA LYS A 240 1.83 -12.54 -23.32
C LYS A 240 1.24 -13.89 -23.72
N LYS A 241 1.36 -14.90 -22.85
CA LYS A 241 0.94 -16.30 -23.05
C LYS A 241 0.65 -16.96 -21.71
N MET A 242 -0.01 -18.12 -21.73
CA MET A 242 -0.33 -18.88 -20.52
C MET A 242 0.93 -19.64 -20.09
N PRO A 243 1.34 -19.56 -18.82
CA PRO A 243 2.42 -20.39 -18.31
C PRO A 243 1.99 -21.86 -18.27
N LYS A 244 2.96 -22.76 -18.45
CA LYS A 244 2.74 -24.21 -18.38
C LYS A 244 2.43 -24.70 -16.96
N ASN A 245 3.03 -24.05 -15.97
CA ASN A 245 2.90 -24.34 -14.53
C ASN A 245 3.38 -23.14 -13.71
N GLU A 246 3.30 -23.25 -12.39
CA GLU A 246 3.67 -22.23 -11.40
C GLU A 246 5.15 -21.82 -11.56
N LYS A 247 6.06 -22.79 -11.77
CA LYS A 247 7.49 -22.50 -11.98
C LYS A 247 7.72 -21.67 -13.26
N ASP A 248 7.04 -22.00 -14.35
CA ASP A 248 7.09 -21.22 -15.59
C ASP A 248 6.53 -19.81 -15.38
N PHE A 249 5.41 -19.68 -14.66
CA PHE A 249 4.84 -18.39 -14.30
C PHE A 249 5.83 -17.49 -13.54
N LEU A 250 6.47 -18.01 -12.49
CA LEU A 250 7.45 -17.27 -11.70
C LEU A 250 8.67 -16.82 -12.54
N ARG A 251 9.11 -17.65 -13.49
CA ARG A 251 10.15 -17.28 -14.47
C ARG A 251 9.68 -16.16 -15.41
N MET A 252 8.43 -16.22 -15.88
CA MET A 252 7.85 -15.19 -16.77
C MET A 252 7.83 -13.80 -16.12
N LEU A 253 7.58 -13.71 -14.80
CA LEU A 253 7.68 -12.45 -14.06
C LEU A 253 9.09 -11.85 -14.19
N SER A 254 10.12 -12.67 -13.98
CA SER A 254 11.53 -12.26 -14.07
C SER A 254 11.97 -11.88 -15.49
N ASN A 255 11.37 -12.49 -16.51
CA ASN A 255 11.65 -12.24 -17.92
C ASN A 255 10.85 -11.07 -18.52
N LYS A 256 10.03 -10.39 -17.72
CA LYS A 256 9.19 -9.27 -18.16
C LYS A 256 8.26 -9.64 -19.33
N GLU A 257 7.67 -10.83 -19.29
CA GLU A 257 6.67 -11.30 -20.28
C GLU A 257 5.26 -10.71 -20.03
N ILE A 258 5.22 -9.46 -19.56
CA ILE A 258 4.02 -8.73 -19.14
C ILE A 258 3.64 -7.75 -20.25
N LEU A 259 2.37 -7.74 -20.66
CA LEU A 259 1.79 -6.80 -21.61
C LEU A 259 1.21 -5.56 -20.92
N TRP A 260 0.58 -5.77 -19.75
CA TRP A 260 -0.08 -4.72 -18.98
C TRP A 260 0.09 -4.96 -17.48
N ALA A 261 0.15 -3.88 -16.72
CA ALA A 261 0.20 -3.89 -15.26
C ALA A 261 -0.56 -2.66 -14.73
N GLY A 262 -1.62 -2.86 -13.97
CA GLY A 262 -2.40 -1.76 -13.44
C GLY A 262 -3.85 -2.13 -13.10
N PRO A 263 -4.80 -1.17 -13.17
CA PRO A 263 -6.21 -1.49 -12.94
C PRO A 263 -6.74 -2.46 -14.00
N ASN A 264 -7.76 -3.23 -13.63
CA ASN A 264 -8.41 -4.16 -14.55
C ASN A 264 -9.38 -3.43 -15.49
N ILE A 265 -8.82 -2.95 -16.61
CA ILE A 265 -9.56 -2.24 -17.67
C ILE A 265 -10.57 -3.11 -18.42
N TYR A 266 -10.50 -4.44 -18.27
CA TYR A 266 -11.41 -5.39 -18.90
C TYR A 266 -12.67 -5.65 -18.05
N SER A 267 -12.67 -5.21 -16.79
CA SER A 267 -13.85 -5.27 -15.93
C SER A 267 -14.78 -4.10 -16.20
N ARG A 268 -16.09 -4.36 -16.25
CA ARG A 268 -17.13 -3.29 -16.27
C ARG A 268 -17.05 -2.37 -15.06
N LYS A 269 -16.46 -2.83 -13.96
CA LYS A 269 -16.24 -2.09 -12.71
C LYS A 269 -14.76 -2.21 -12.34
N PRO A 270 -13.88 -1.42 -12.97
CA PRO A 270 -12.42 -1.53 -12.80
C PRO A 270 -11.94 -1.11 -11.41
N VAL A 271 -12.81 -0.43 -10.65
CA VAL A 271 -12.53 0.09 -9.30
C VAL A 271 -13.68 -0.29 -8.39
N ASP A 272 -13.39 -0.85 -7.22
CA ASP A 272 -14.43 -1.18 -6.25
C ASP A 272 -15.06 0.09 -5.67
N LYS A 273 -16.37 0.02 -5.41
CA LYS A 273 -17.08 1.05 -4.66
C LYS A 273 -16.89 0.77 -3.17
N LEU A 274 -15.81 1.29 -2.60
CA LEU A 274 -15.58 1.27 -1.15
C LEU A 274 -16.82 1.79 -0.41
N LYS A 275 -17.24 1.08 0.65
CA LYS A 275 -18.36 1.54 1.47
C LYS A 275 -17.95 2.83 2.20
N LYS A 276 -18.92 3.73 2.45
CA LYS A 276 -18.68 5.00 3.16
C LYS A 276 -17.95 4.81 4.50
N LYS A 277 -18.19 3.70 5.21
CA LYS A 277 -17.56 3.39 6.50
C LYS A 277 -16.06 3.08 6.37
N GLU A 278 -15.70 2.19 5.46
CA GLU A 278 -14.30 1.82 5.13
C GLU A 278 -13.52 3.07 4.71
N LEU A 279 -14.16 3.95 3.93
CA LEU A 279 -13.59 5.24 3.54
C LEU A 279 -13.38 6.18 4.73
N LEU A 280 -14.37 6.32 5.61
CA LEU A 280 -14.25 7.17 6.80
C LEU A 280 -13.16 6.67 7.73
N GLU A 281 -12.94 5.36 7.81
CA GLU A 281 -11.84 4.75 8.55
C GLU A 281 -10.48 5.09 7.91
N GLY A 282 -10.34 4.97 6.59
CA GLY A 282 -9.16 5.41 5.85
C GLY A 282 -8.88 6.92 6.02
N LEU A 283 -9.90 7.75 5.91
CA LEU A 283 -9.81 9.21 6.15
C LEU A 283 -9.44 9.54 7.60
N LYS A 284 -10.06 8.86 8.58
CA LYS A 284 -9.71 9.00 10.00
C LYS A 284 -8.25 8.60 10.25
N TYR A 285 -7.77 7.55 9.60
CA TYR A 285 -6.38 7.10 9.69
C TYR A 285 -5.41 8.15 9.15
N VAL A 286 -5.68 8.72 7.96
CA VAL A 286 -4.84 9.78 7.37
C VAL A 286 -4.86 11.06 8.23
N THR A 287 -6.03 11.45 8.76
CA THR A 287 -6.21 12.72 9.50
C THR A 287 -5.70 12.68 10.95
N LYS A 288 -5.91 11.59 11.71
CA LYS A 288 -5.40 11.45 13.10
C LYS A 288 -3.87 11.59 13.16
N ASN A 289 -3.17 11.15 12.12
CA ASN A 289 -1.70 11.16 12.08
C ASN A 289 -1.10 12.54 11.79
N LYS A 290 -1.73 13.36 10.94
CA LYS A 290 -1.27 14.75 10.71
C LYS A 290 -1.51 15.62 11.94
N LEU A 291 -2.62 15.42 12.66
CA LEU A 291 -2.87 16.09 13.94
C LEU A 291 -1.81 15.72 14.99
N LYS A 292 -1.50 14.44 15.15
CA LYS A 292 -0.42 13.99 16.06
C LYS A 292 0.97 14.54 15.68
N LYS A 293 1.34 14.54 14.38
CA LYS A 293 2.63 15.12 13.91
C LYS A 293 2.69 16.63 14.11
N ARG A 294 1.61 17.38 13.83
CA ARG A 294 1.53 18.83 14.11
C ARG A 294 1.61 19.14 15.60
N MET A 295 0.94 18.34 16.45
CA MET A 295 1.00 18.50 17.90
C MET A 295 2.40 18.19 18.46
N LYS A 296 3.07 17.14 17.96
CA LYS A 296 4.48 16.86 18.33
C LYS A 296 5.41 18.00 17.90
N LYS A 297 5.32 18.50 16.65
CA LYS A 297 6.10 19.68 16.21
C LYS A 297 5.83 20.93 17.06
N LYS A 298 4.57 21.20 17.44
CA LYS A 298 4.20 22.32 18.34
C LYS A 298 4.73 22.15 19.77
N LYS A 299 4.74 20.93 20.34
CA LYS A 299 5.31 20.66 21.66
C LYS A 299 6.83 20.85 21.67
N VAL A 300 7.53 20.34 20.66
CA VAL A 300 8.98 20.50 20.52
C VAL A 300 9.36 21.99 20.42
N THR A 301 8.70 22.74 19.53
CA THR A 301 8.94 24.20 19.39
C THR A 301 8.62 25.00 20.64
N LYS A 302 7.57 24.65 21.41
CA LYS A 302 7.30 25.27 22.72
C LYS A 302 8.40 24.95 23.74
N SER A 303 8.91 23.72 23.79
CA SER A 303 9.99 23.34 24.73
C SER A 303 11.31 24.04 24.40
N VAL A 304 11.66 24.13 23.11
CA VAL A 304 12.86 24.83 22.64
C VAL A 304 12.75 26.33 22.92
N LYS A 305 11.59 26.95 22.67
CA LYS A 305 11.34 28.36 23.03
C LYS A 305 11.44 28.60 24.54
N LYS A 306 10.93 27.70 25.39
CA LYS A 306 11.09 27.79 26.85
C LYS A 306 12.56 27.69 27.28
N LYS A 307 13.31 26.72 26.75
CA LYS A 307 14.76 26.58 27.02
C LYS A 307 15.54 27.81 26.56
N ALA A 308 15.29 28.32 25.35
CA ALA A 308 15.93 29.53 24.84
C ALA A 308 15.61 30.77 25.68
N LYS A 309 14.35 30.93 26.15
CA LYS A 309 13.95 32.03 27.04
C LYS A 309 14.65 31.93 28.40
N ALA A 310 14.75 30.73 28.97
CA ALA A 310 15.48 30.48 30.22
C ALA A 310 16.97 30.80 30.09
N ILE A 311 17.61 30.43 28.97
CA ILE A 311 19.02 30.76 28.70
C ILE A 311 19.20 32.28 28.58
N LYS A 312 18.37 32.97 27.79
CA LYS A 312 18.42 34.44 27.67
C LYS A 312 18.26 35.14 29.03
N GLN A 313 17.37 34.62 29.88
CA GLN A 313 17.15 35.18 31.21
C GLN A 313 18.32 34.91 32.16
N LYS A 314 18.97 33.73 32.09
CA LYS A 314 20.22 33.47 32.80
C LYS A 314 21.36 34.37 32.34
N ILE A 315 21.48 34.66 31.03
CA ILE A 315 22.46 35.60 30.49
C ILE A 315 22.18 37.03 30.98
N LYS A 316 20.91 37.44 31.02
CA LYS A 316 20.53 38.78 31.53
C LYS A 316 20.80 38.93 33.03
N ASN A 317 20.61 37.87 33.81
CA ASN A 317 20.77 37.89 35.26
C ASN A 317 22.22 37.66 35.72
N LYS A 318 23.03 36.92 34.95
CA LYS A 318 24.48 36.98 35.09
C LYS A 318 24.93 38.30 34.49
N LYS A 319 24.92 39.38 35.28
CA LYS A 319 25.76 40.55 35.02
C LYS A 319 27.20 40.02 34.94
N ILE A 320 27.67 39.66 33.75
CA ILE A 320 29.07 39.33 33.54
C ILE A 320 29.77 40.68 33.71
N PRO A 321 30.57 40.89 34.75
CA PRO A 321 31.37 42.09 34.84
C PRO A 321 32.28 42.10 33.62
N ILE A 322 32.06 43.06 32.72
CA ILE A 322 32.96 43.29 31.59
C ILE A 322 34.25 43.81 32.22
N LYS A 323 35.18 42.89 32.53
CA LYS A 323 36.50 43.22 33.04
C LYS A 323 37.26 43.95 31.94
N GLY A 324 37.41 45.26 32.11
CA GLY A 324 38.60 46.01 31.72
C GLY A 324 38.75 46.36 30.24
N ARG A 325 38.08 47.42 29.78
CA ARG A 325 38.71 48.32 28.80
C ARG A 325 39.73 49.17 29.57
N LYS A 326 41.01 48.81 29.49
CA LYS A 326 42.10 49.74 29.86
C LYS A 326 42.07 50.90 28.86
N LYS A 327 41.74 52.11 29.34
CA LYS A 327 41.98 53.34 28.58
C LYS A 327 43.51 53.53 28.51
N LYS A 328 44.02 53.67 27.29
CA LYS A 328 45.33 54.26 27.03
C LYS A 328 45.22 55.77 27.12
#